data_AF-E7FQT4-F1
#
_entry.id   AF-E7FQT4-F1
#
_cell.length_a   1.000
_cell.length_b   1.000
_cell.length_c   1.000
_cell.angle_alpha   90.00
_cell.angle_beta   90.00
_cell.angle_gamma   90.00
#
_symmetry.space_group_name_H-M   'P 1'
#
loop_
_entity.id
_entity.type
_entity.pdbx_description
1 polymer ?
#
loop_
_entity_poly.entity_id
_entity_poly.type
_entity_poly.pdbx_seq_one_letter_code
_entity_poly.pdbx_strand_id
1 'polypeptide(L)'
;MSPIKITIDQEYVENLVNSRIDDLLNQDLSGITWSLDEFRKKCCGNKSKEWVALYIFSKFSDEITGTDGWLIPSQGRGSQNIIFAKAAKEWMEENRQRIDWRAKLPR
;
A
#
# COMPACT_ATOMS: atom_id res chain seq x y z
N MET A 1 -24.81 -15.48 45.62
CA MET A 1 -24.93 -16.10 44.29
C MET A 1 -23.58 -16.65 43.89
N SER A 2 -23.50 -17.93 43.53
CA SER A 2 -22.26 -18.52 43.02
C SER A 2 -22.01 -18.01 41.59
N PRO A 3 -20.75 -17.75 41.21
CA PRO A 3 -20.44 -17.31 39.85
C PRO A 3 -20.75 -18.42 38.84
N ILE A 4 -21.41 -18.05 37.74
CA ILE A 4 -21.67 -18.93 36.61
C ILE A 4 -20.34 -19.13 35.87
N LYS A 5 -19.93 -20.39 35.71
CA LYS A 5 -18.78 -20.76 34.87
C LYS A 5 -19.30 -21.28 33.54
N ILE A 6 -18.86 -20.65 32.46
CA ILE A 6 -19.18 -21.05 31.09
C ILE A 6 -17.90 -21.60 30.48
N THR A 7 -17.96 -22.83 29.97
CA THR A 7 -16.86 -23.44 29.21
C THR A 7 -17.11 -23.16 27.74
N ILE A 8 -16.17 -22.50 27.09
CA ILE A 8 -16.25 -22.13 25.68
C ILE A 8 -15.19 -22.94 24.94
N ASP A 9 -15.54 -23.37 23.73
CA ASP A 9 -14.60 -24.01 22.81
C ASP A 9 -13.50 -23.01 22.37
N GLN A 10 -12.24 -23.43 22.52
CA GLN A 10 -11.09 -22.58 22.24
C GLN A 10 -10.97 -22.24 20.75
N GLU A 11 -11.27 -23.20 19.87
CA GLU A 11 -11.22 -23.01 18.41
C GLU A 11 -12.26 -21.99 17.96
N TYR A 12 -13.46 -22.01 18.55
CA TYR A 12 -14.49 -21.00 18.31
C TYR A 12 -14.04 -19.59 18.73
N VAL A 13 -13.37 -19.46 19.88
CA VAL A 13 -12.83 -18.17 20.35
C VAL A 13 -11.74 -17.67 19.40
N GLU A 14 -10.82 -18.53 18.99
CA GLU A 14 -9.73 -18.17 18.07
C GLU A 14 -10.28 -17.75 16.70
N ASN A 15 -11.24 -18.49 16.16
CA ASN A 15 -11.89 -18.14 14.90
C ASN A 15 -12.65 -16.80 14.98
N LEU A 16 -13.37 -16.56 16.08
CA LEU A 16 -14.07 -15.29 16.30
C LEU A 16 -13.09 -14.11 16.37
N VAL A 17 -12.00 -14.27 17.13
CA VAL A 17 -10.97 -13.24 17.28
C VAL A 17 -10.30 -12.95 15.93
N ASN A 18 -9.86 -13.97 15.20
CA ASN A 18 -9.23 -13.81 13.89
C ASN A 18 -10.18 -13.12 12.89
N SER A 19 -11.45 -13.53 12.84
CA SER A 19 -12.43 -12.90 11.95
C SER A 19 -12.61 -11.40 12.21
N ARG A 20 -12.59 -10.96 13.47
CA ARG A 20 -12.73 -9.54 13.80
C ARG A 20 -11.47 -8.74 13.62
N ILE A 21 -10.31 -9.35 13.83
CA ILE A 21 -9.02 -8.73 13.53
C ILE A 21 -8.91 -8.50 12.02
N ASP A 22 -9.26 -9.48 11.20
CA ASP A 22 -9.22 -9.36 9.74
C ASP A 22 -10.20 -8.29 9.23
N ASP A 23 -11.41 -8.22 9.78
CA ASP A 23 -12.37 -7.17 9.43
C ASP A 23 -11.83 -5.77 9.76
N LEU A 24 -11.24 -5.59 10.95
CA LEU A 24 -10.68 -4.30 11.38
C LEU A 24 -9.46 -3.90 10.55
N LEU A 25 -8.54 -4.83 10.30
CA LEU A 25 -7.33 -4.56 9.52
C LEU A 25 -7.63 -4.28 8.04
N ASN A 26 -8.64 -4.96 7.47
CA ASN A 26 -9.02 -4.76 6.08
C ASN A 26 -9.88 -3.52 5.85
N GLN A 27 -10.76 -3.16 6.80
CA GLN A 27 -11.57 -1.94 6.69
C GLN A 27 -10.71 -0.66 6.76
N ASP A 28 -9.68 -0.64 7.61
CA ASP A 28 -8.93 0.59 7.91
C ASP A 28 -7.88 0.98 6.84
N LEU A 29 -7.43 0.03 6.01
CA LEU A 29 -6.41 0.30 4.99
C LEU A 29 -6.99 0.67 3.61
N SER A 30 -8.29 0.43 3.40
CA SER A 30 -8.96 0.73 2.13
C SER A 30 -9.34 2.21 2.05
N GLY A 31 -9.08 2.85 0.91
CA GLY A 31 -9.36 4.28 0.71
C GLY A 31 -8.30 5.26 1.23
N ILE A 32 -7.26 4.79 1.93
CA ILE A 32 -6.11 5.63 2.27
C ILE A 32 -5.33 5.94 0.99
N THR A 33 -5.18 7.22 0.70
CA THR A 33 -4.31 7.70 -0.37
C THR A 33 -3.08 8.39 0.19
N TRP A 34 -1.97 8.29 -0.53
CA TRP A 34 -0.72 8.98 -0.23
C TRP A 34 -0.37 9.98 -1.31
N SER A 35 0.33 11.03 -0.88
CA SER A 35 1.13 11.87 -1.76
C SER A 35 2.39 11.11 -2.22
N LEU A 36 3.06 11.63 -3.27
CA LEU A 36 4.37 11.13 -3.69
C LEU A 36 5.41 11.15 -2.56
N ASP A 37 5.33 12.13 -1.65
CA ASP A 37 6.28 12.25 -0.55
C ASP A 37 6.09 11.16 0.51
N GLU A 38 4.84 10.77 0.78
CA GLU A 38 4.54 9.67 1.68
C GLU A 38 4.89 8.33 1.04
N PHE A 39 4.54 8.14 -0.23
CA PHE A 39 4.86 6.91 -0.97
C PHE A 39 6.37 6.66 -1.02
N ARG A 40 7.19 7.67 -1.37
CA ARG A 40 8.65 7.49 -1.42
C ARG A 40 9.24 7.13 -0.05
N LYS A 41 8.69 7.68 1.04
CA LYS A 41 9.13 7.40 2.42
C LYS A 41 8.73 6.00 2.87
N LYS A 42 7.50 5.58 2.58
CA LYS A 42 6.94 4.31 3.05
C LYS A 42 7.36 3.10 2.20
N CYS A 43 7.35 3.25 0.87
CA CYS A 43 7.57 2.14 -0.05
C CYS A 43 8.92 2.19 -0.76
N CYS A 44 9.49 3.38 -0.98
CA CYS A 44 10.70 3.51 -1.78
C CYS A 44 11.96 3.83 -0.95
N GLY A 45 12.01 3.53 0.35
CA GLY A 45 13.21 3.75 1.16
C GLY A 45 13.71 5.20 1.17
N ASN A 46 12.79 6.17 1.09
CA ASN A 46 13.07 7.61 1.06
C ASN A 46 13.90 8.08 -0.16
N LYS A 47 13.80 7.38 -1.31
CA LYS A 47 14.38 7.86 -2.58
C LYS A 47 13.85 9.24 -2.97
N SER A 48 14.55 9.91 -3.87
CA SER A 48 14.12 11.22 -4.38
C SER A 48 12.87 11.11 -5.23
N LYS A 49 12.14 12.22 -5.40
CA LYS A 49 10.91 12.27 -6.18
C LYS A 49 11.16 11.91 -7.65
N GLU A 50 12.27 12.40 -8.19
CA GLU A 50 12.72 12.16 -9.57
C GLU A 50 13.05 10.69 -9.78
N TRP A 51 13.67 10.05 -8.78
CA TRP A 51 14.00 8.62 -8.85
C TRP A 51 12.71 7.79 -8.92
N VAL A 52 11.73 8.10 -8.07
CA VAL A 52 10.44 7.41 -8.08
C VAL A 52 9.69 7.65 -9.40
N ALA A 53 9.68 8.90 -9.89
CA ALA A 53 9.05 9.24 -11.15
C ALA A 53 9.67 8.48 -12.34
N LEU A 54 10.99 8.33 -12.37
CA LEU A 54 11.68 7.65 -13.48
C LEU A 54 11.60 6.12 -13.38
N TYR A 55 11.98 5.56 -12.24
CA TYR A 55 12.18 4.11 -12.10
C TYR A 55 10.94 3.36 -11.68
N ILE A 56 9.91 4.05 -11.17
CA ILE A 56 8.62 3.46 -10.84
C ILE A 56 7.57 3.97 -11.81
N PHE A 57 7.27 5.28 -11.79
CA PHE A 57 6.09 5.80 -12.50
C PHE A 57 6.21 5.73 -14.01
N SER A 58 7.36 6.15 -14.56
CA SER A 58 7.58 6.11 -16.01
C SER A 58 7.89 4.70 -16.50
N LYS A 59 8.59 3.88 -15.70
CA LYS A 59 9.01 2.54 -16.13
C LYS A 59 7.87 1.52 -16.11
N PHE A 60 6.92 1.68 -15.19
CA PHE A 60 5.80 0.76 -14.99
C PHE A 60 4.45 1.45 -15.19
N SER A 61 4.39 2.57 -15.93
CA SER A 61 3.16 3.35 -16.14
C SER A 61 1.99 2.47 -16.57
N ASP A 62 2.25 1.52 -17.45
CA ASP A 62 1.22 0.68 -18.05
C ASP A 62 0.59 -0.32 -17.05
N GLU A 63 1.31 -0.63 -15.97
CA GLU A 63 0.85 -1.55 -14.91
C GLU A 63 0.21 -0.81 -13.74
N ILE A 64 0.66 0.42 -13.48
CA ILE A 64 0.29 1.15 -12.26
C ILE A 64 -0.72 2.26 -12.50
N THR A 65 -0.97 2.64 -13.76
CA THR A 65 -1.98 3.63 -14.17
C THR A 65 -3.10 2.96 -14.96
N GLY A 66 -4.25 3.63 -15.07
CA GLY A 66 -5.44 3.10 -15.75
C GLY A 66 -6.58 2.82 -14.77
N THR A 67 -7.62 2.12 -15.22
CA THR A 67 -8.85 1.86 -14.44
C THR A 67 -8.57 1.08 -13.16
N ASP A 68 -7.67 0.10 -13.22
CA ASP A 68 -7.26 -0.73 -12.07
C ASP A 68 -5.90 -0.31 -11.50
N GLY A 69 -5.33 0.78 -12.01
CA GLY A 69 -4.04 1.31 -11.57
C GLY A 69 -4.14 1.98 -10.19
N TRP A 70 -3.09 1.82 -9.37
CA TRP A 70 -3.02 2.43 -8.05
C TRP A 70 -2.48 3.87 -8.06
N LEU A 71 -1.98 4.35 -9.19
CA LEU A 71 -1.47 5.71 -9.38
C LEU A 71 -2.43 6.51 -10.29
N ILE A 72 -2.95 7.61 -9.75
CA ILE A 72 -3.57 8.67 -10.55
C ILE A 72 -2.52 9.79 -10.72
N PRO A 73 -1.93 9.94 -11.92
CA PRO A 73 -0.87 10.92 -12.15
C PRO A 73 -1.44 12.35 -12.17
N SER A 74 -0.63 13.31 -11.72
CA SER A 74 -0.94 14.73 -11.84
C SER A 74 -1.16 15.15 -13.30
N GLN A 75 -2.29 15.78 -13.60
CA GLN A 75 -2.67 16.24 -14.95
C GLN A 75 -2.13 17.65 -15.29
N GLY A 76 -1.26 18.23 -14.46
CA GLY A 76 -0.66 19.55 -14.69
C GLY A 76 -0.55 20.41 -13.44
N ARG A 77 -0.36 21.72 -13.64
CA ARG A 77 -0.11 22.69 -12.55
C ARG A 77 -1.24 22.67 -11.53
N GLY A 78 -0.87 22.39 -10.27
CA GLY A 78 -1.77 22.42 -9.12
C GLY A 78 -2.36 21.05 -8.73
N SER A 79 -2.21 20.03 -9.58
CA SER A 79 -2.65 18.66 -9.26
C SER A 79 -1.51 17.84 -8.65
N GLN A 80 -1.82 17.07 -7.61
CA GLN A 80 -0.87 16.12 -7.00
C GLN A 80 -1.16 14.70 -7.46
N ASN A 81 -0.13 13.85 -7.43
CA ASN A 81 -0.32 12.42 -7.63
C ASN A 81 -1.14 11.84 -6.47
N ILE A 82 -2.16 11.05 -6.79
CA ILE A 82 -2.95 10.30 -5.81
C ILE A 82 -2.51 8.85 -5.92
N ILE A 83 -2.05 8.28 -4.80
CA ILE A 83 -1.51 6.92 -4.74
C ILE A 83 -2.35 6.13 -3.75
N PHE A 84 -3.03 5.08 -4.21
CA PHE A 84 -3.79 4.20 -3.32
C PHE A 84 -2.84 3.33 -2.50
N ALA A 85 -2.78 3.57 -1.19
CA ALA A 85 -1.75 3.06 -0.30
C ALA A 85 -1.66 1.53 -0.28
N LYS A 86 -2.81 0.86 -0.21
CA LYS A 86 -2.89 -0.61 -0.15
C LYS A 86 -2.35 -1.25 -1.43
N ALA A 87 -2.95 -0.90 -2.57
CA ALA A 87 -2.55 -1.45 -3.86
C ALA A 87 -1.09 -1.10 -4.23
N ALA A 88 -0.64 0.11 -3.90
CA ALA A 88 0.76 0.49 -4.11
C ALA A 88 1.74 -0.33 -3.25
N LYS A 89 1.37 -0.66 -1.99
CA LYS A 89 2.19 -1.53 -1.13
C LYS A 89 2.27 -2.96 -1.67
N GLU A 90 1.13 -3.53 -2.03
CA GLU A 90 1.03 -4.89 -2.58
C GLU A 90 1.86 -5.00 -3.86
N TRP A 91 1.66 -4.07 -4.80
CA TRP A 91 2.43 -4.03 -6.05
C TRP A 91 3.94 -3.88 -5.79
N MET A 92 4.35 -3.01 -4.85
CA MET A 92 5.76 -2.82 -4.52
C MET A 92 6.41 -4.07 -3.92
N GLU A 93 5.69 -4.84 -3.10
CA GLU A 93 6.21 -6.09 -2.52
C GLU A 93 6.41 -7.16 -3.61
N GLU A 94 5.43 -7.32 -4.49
CA GLU A 94 5.48 -8.27 -5.61
C GLU A 94 6.57 -7.92 -6.62
N ASN A 95 6.76 -6.62 -6.90
CA ASN A 95 7.63 -6.14 -7.98
C ASN A 95 9.00 -5.67 -7.48
N ARG A 96 9.30 -5.82 -6.17
CA ARG A 96 10.55 -5.35 -5.56
C ARG A 96 11.82 -5.83 -6.26
N GLN A 97 11.79 -7.03 -6.85
CA GLN A 97 12.94 -7.62 -7.56
C GLN A 97 13.12 -7.04 -8.99
N ARG A 98 12.06 -6.54 -9.60
CA ARG A 98 12.10 -5.92 -10.95
C ARG A 98 12.65 -4.49 -10.92
N ILE A 99 12.67 -3.88 -9.73
CA ILE A 99 13.13 -2.52 -9.50
C ILE A 99 14.64 -2.52 -9.25
N ASP A 100 15.38 -1.75 -10.05
CA ASP A 100 16.79 -1.51 -9.76
C ASP A 100 16.95 -0.41 -8.70
N TRP A 101 16.91 -0.83 -7.43
CA TRP A 101 17.04 0.06 -6.26
C TRP A 101 18.35 0.86 -6.17
N ARG A 102 19.37 0.46 -6.93
CA ARG A 102 20.69 1.12 -6.96
C ARG A 102 20.87 2.02 -8.18
N ALA A 103 19.87 2.11 -9.05
CA ALA A 103 19.89 2.98 -10.21
C ALA A 103 20.16 4.44 -9.81
N LYS A 104 21.02 5.11 -10.57
CA LYS A 104 21.36 6.52 -10.39
C LYS A 104 20.62 7.34 -11.43
N LEU A 105 20.08 8.48 -11.00
CA LEU A 105 19.45 9.43 -11.93
C LEU A 105 20.43 9.79 -13.05
N PRO A 106 19.98 9.76 -14.32
CA PRO A 106 20.77 10.26 -15.43
C PRO A 106 21.10 11.74 -15.16
N ARG A 107 22.35 12.11 -15.40
CA ARG A 107 22.84 13.48 -15.29
C ARG A 107 22.47 14.29 -16.52
#